data_AF-T1B764-F1
#
_entry.id   AF-T1B764-F1
#
_cell.length_a   1.000
_cell.length_b   1.000
_cell.length_c   1.000
_cell.angle_alpha   90.00
_cell.angle_beta   90.00
_cell.angle_gamma   90.00
#
_symmetry.space_group_name_H-M   'P 1'
#
loop_
_entity.id
_entity.type
_entity.pdbx_description
1 polymer ?
#
loop_
_entity_poly.entity_id
_entity_poly.type
_entity_poly.pdbx_seq_one_letter_code
_entity_poly.pdbx_strand_id
1 'polypeptide(L)'
;MFYAKMPGNAARIEGYEWENVFQLTEIGEYWMDVGLFAEIAHDRIEKKNYIELGPMLQKEFGHALVNLNLLFTRGLASDREPGTEFEYAWQWKWRGNALFEPGLQGFGSFGRVGYLHAAENKLGPAFFGRAALGAGRALKYDAALLFGTVNGSPDRTLRFQLEYEFF
;
A
#
# COMPACT_ATOMS: atom_id res chain seq x y z
N MET A 1 -10.16 -8.90 -8.05
CA MET A 1 -9.84 -9.32 -9.44
C MET A 1 -9.00 -8.22 -10.03
N PHE A 2 -7.76 -8.52 -10.37
CA PHE A 2 -6.84 -7.53 -10.91
C PHE A 2 -6.49 -7.84 -12.37
N TYR A 3 -6.17 -6.77 -13.09
CA TYR A 3 -5.86 -6.79 -14.52
C TYR A 3 -4.52 -6.09 -14.72
N ALA A 4 -3.60 -6.70 -15.46
CA ALA A 4 -2.53 -5.95 -16.10
C ALA A 4 -2.69 -5.96 -17.61
N LYS A 5 -2.26 -4.86 -18.22
CA LYS A 5 -2.15 -4.70 -19.66
C LYS A 5 -0.75 -4.21 -19.98
N MET A 6 0.09 -5.09 -20.49
CA MET A 6 1.33 -4.65 -21.15
C MET A 6 0.98 -3.95 -22.47
N PRO A 7 1.70 -2.88 -22.87
CA PRO A 7 1.47 -2.19 -24.14
C PRO A 7 1.48 -3.19 -25.32
N GLY A 8 0.42 -3.18 -26.13
CA GLY A 8 0.30 -4.04 -27.32
C GLY A 8 -0.41 -5.40 -27.14
N ASN A 9 -0.82 -5.77 -25.92
CA ASN A 9 -1.53 -7.03 -25.66
C ASN A 9 -2.99 -6.84 -25.21
N ALA A 10 -3.83 -7.86 -25.43
CA ALA A 10 -5.17 -7.94 -24.88
C ALA A 10 -5.11 -8.06 -23.34
N ALA A 11 -6.05 -7.44 -22.63
CA ALA A 11 -6.14 -7.55 -21.18
C ALA A 11 -6.33 -9.01 -20.77
N ARG A 12 -5.52 -9.50 -19.83
CA ARG A 12 -5.62 -10.86 -19.29
C ARG A 12 -5.99 -10.77 -17.82
N ILE A 13 -6.78 -11.76 -17.38
CA ILE A 13 -7.12 -11.93 -15.97
C ILE A 13 -5.91 -12.57 -15.29
N GLU A 14 -5.25 -11.82 -14.42
CA GLU A 14 -4.03 -12.25 -13.73
C GLU A 14 -4.34 -12.98 -12.43
N GLY A 15 -5.44 -12.63 -11.75
CA GLY A 15 -5.82 -13.32 -10.53
C GLY A 15 -7.14 -12.87 -9.90
N TYR A 16 -7.45 -13.54 -8.80
CA TYR A 16 -8.57 -13.21 -7.92
C TYR A 16 -8.02 -12.89 -6.55
N GLU A 17 -8.56 -11.85 -5.92
CA GLU A 17 -8.18 -11.40 -4.58
C GLU A 17 -9.47 -11.17 -3.82
N TRP A 18 -9.44 -11.54 -2.54
CA TRP A 18 -10.45 -11.18 -1.58
C TRP A 18 -9.78 -10.48 -0.41
N GLU A 19 -9.95 -9.16 -0.40
CA GLU A 19 -9.38 -8.23 0.57
C GLU A 19 -10.44 -7.83 1.61
N ASN A 20 -10.03 -7.74 2.87
CA ASN A 20 -10.85 -7.29 3.99
C ASN A 20 -10.03 -6.38 4.90
N VAL A 21 -10.64 -5.27 5.32
CA VAL A 21 -10.08 -4.36 6.32
C VAL A 21 -11.02 -4.32 7.53
N PHE A 22 -10.49 -4.68 8.70
CA PHE A 22 -11.21 -4.64 9.96
C PHE A 22 -10.75 -3.43 10.76
N GLN A 23 -11.64 -2.49 11.03
CA GLN A 23 -11.36 -1.40 11.97
C GLN A 23 -11.45 -1.94 13.40
N LEU A 24 -10.35 -1.89 14.14
CA LEU A 24 -10.26 -2.43 15.50
C LEU A 24 -10.49 -1.36 16.59
N THR A 25 -10.39 -0.08 16.23
CA THR A 25 -10.63 1.05 17.12
C THR A 25 -11.46 2.12 16.43
N GLU A 26 -12.28 2.85 17.17
CA GLU A 26 -13.00 4.03 16.71
C GLU A 26 -12.02 5.12 16.25
N ILE A 27 -12.26 5.66 15.05
CA ILE A 27 -11.39 6.68 14.44
C ILE A 27 -11.36 7.92 15.34
N GLY A 28 -10.16 8.28 15.80
CA GLY A 28 -9.88 9.47 16.61
C GLY A 28 -10.23 9.35 18.10
N GLU A 29 -10.77 8.23 18.58
CA GLU A 29 -11.12 8.04 19.99
C GLU A 29 -9.91 7.71 20.85
N TYR A 30 -9.03 6.83 20.36
CA TYR A 30 -7.87 6.37 21.09
C TYR A 30 -6.59 7.11 20.70
N TRP A 31 -5.49 6.79 21.38
CA TRP A 31 -4.19 7.32 21.02
C TRP A 31 -3.80 6.98 19.57
N MET A 32 -4.29 5.89 18.98
CA MET A 32 -3.97 5.44 17.63
C MET A 32 -5.19 4.76 17.03
N ASP A 33 -5.48 5.00 15.76
CA ASP A 33 -6.44 4.23 15.00
C ASP A 33 -5.75 2.94 14.52
N VAL A 34 -6.32 1.78 14.86
CA VAL A 34 -5.78 0.48 14.52
C VAL A 34 -6.77 -0.26 13.62
N GLY A 35 -6.27 -0.73 12.48
CA GLY A 35 -6.96 -1.66 11.60
C GLY A 35 -6.17 -2.94 11.40
N LEU A 36 -6.84 -3.97 10.89
CA LEU A 36 -6.24 -5.21 10.44
C LEU A 36 -6.58 -5.42 8.96
N PHE A 37 -5.56 -5.59 8.14
CA PHE A 37 -5.67 -6.00 6.75
C PHE A 37 -5.59 -7.52 6.65
N ALA A 38 -6.45 -8.10 5.82
CA ALA A 38 -6.43 -9.52 5.48
C ALA A 38 -6.82 -9.75 4.03
N GLU A 39 -5.93 -10.40 3.29
CA GLU A 39 -6.15 -10.75 1.89
C GLU A 39 -5.86 -12.24 1.65
N ILE A 40 -6.68 -12.85 0.80
CA ILE A 40 -6.35 -14.09 0.13
C ILE A 40 -6.38 -13.88 -1.38
N ALA A 41 -5.28 -14.25 -2.06
CA ALA A 41 -5.09 -14.06 -3.48
C ALA A 41 -4.80 -15.39 -4.19
N HIS A 42 -5.27 -15.51 -5.43
CA HIS A 42 -4.91 -16.55 -6.37
C HIS A 42 -4.31 -15.92 -7.62
N ASP A 43 -3.02 -16.11 -7.82
CA ASP A 43 -2.28 -15.72 -9.02
C ASP A 43 -2.40 -16.84 -10.07
N ARG A 44 -3.00 -16.53 -11.22
CA ARG A 44 -3.19 -17.48 -12.33
C ARG A 44 -1.95 -17.64 -13.21
N ILE A 45 -1.04 -16.66 -13.21
CA ILE A 45 0.20 -16.69 -13.98
C ILE A 45 1.20 -17.61 -13.26
N GLU A 46 1.42 -17.38 -11.98
CA GLU A 46 2.33 -18.20 -11.17
C GLU A 46 1.68 -19.48 -10.65
N LYS A 47 0.35 -19.60 -10.75
CA LYS A 47 -0.46 -20.70 -10.22
C LYS A 47 -0.27 -20.88 -8.71
N LYS A 48 -0.18 -19.78 -7.98
CA LYS A 48 0.07 -19.77 -6.54
C LYS A 48 -1.07 -19.08 -5.82
N ASN A 49 -1.30 -19.53 -4.60
CA ASN A 49 -2.18 -18.85 -3.67
C ASN A 49 -1.33 -18.14 -2.63
N TYR A 50 -1.74 -16.95 -2.23
CA TYR A 50 -1.07 -16.14 -1.22
C TYR A 50 -2.06 -15.69 -0.17
N ILE A 51 -1.58 -15.54 1.05
CA ILE A 51 -2.27 -14.81 2.11
C ILE A 51 -1.40 -13.65 2.52
N GLU A 52 -2.01 -12.48 2.69
CA GLU A 52 -1.39 -11.30 3.25
C GLU A 52 -2.17 -10.84 4.48
N LEU A 53 -1.47 -10.57 5.57
CA LEU A 53 -2.06 -10.18 6.84
C LEU A 53 -1.20 -9.13 7.52
N GLY A 54 -1.81 -8.12 8.14
CA GLY A 54 -1.02 -7.16 8.87
C GLY A 54 -1.78 -6.00 9.51
N PRO A 55 -1.21 -5.39 10.57
CA PRO A 55 -1.81 -4.20 11.15
C PRO A 55 -1.64 -2.99 10.25
N MET A 56 -2.66 -2.13 10.30
CA MET A 56 -2.67 -0.79 9.74
C MET A 56 -2.82 0.19 10.89
N LEU A 57 -1.92 1.16 10.99
CA LEU A 57 -1.89 2.15 12.05
C LEU A 57 -2.07 3.54 11.45
N GLN A 58 -2.93 4.35 12.06
CA GLN A 58 -3.11 5.74 11.69
C GLN A 58 -3.12 6.64 12.91
N LYS A 59 -2.37 7.74 12.82
CA LYS A 59 -2.37 8.79 13.83
C LYS A 59 -2.62 10.15 13.20
N GLU A 60 -3.56 10.86 13.78
CA GLU A 60 -3.78 12.28 13.53
C GLU A 60 -3.25 13.13 14.68
N PHE A 61 -2.53 14.21 14.36
CA PHE A 61 -2.10 15.22 15.32
C PHE A 61 -2.11 16.61 14.67
N GLY A 62 -3.14 17.41 15.00
CA GLY A 62 -3.36 18.70 14.36
C GLY A 62 -3.61 18.53 12.85
N HIS A 63 -2.78 19.20 12.04
CA HIS A 63 -2.86 19.07 10.58
C HIS A 63 -2.08 17.86 10.04
N ALA A 64 -1.30 17.16 10.85
CA ALA A 64 -0.54 16.01 10.39
C ALA A 64 -1.35 14.71 10.47
N LEU A 65 -1.24 13.90 9.43
CA LEU A 65 -1.70 12.52 9.40
C LEU A 65 -0.50 11.60 9.11
N VAL A 66 -0.35 10.54 9.88
CA VAL A 66 0.65 9.48 9.68
C VAL A 66 -0.08 8.16 9.51
N ASN A 67 0.36 7.35 8.54
CA ASN A 67 -0.05 5.95 8.42
C ASN A 67 1.17 5.04 8.39
N LEU A 68 1.02 3.84 8.95
CA LEU A 68 2.01 2.76 8.90
C LEU A 68 1.27 1.43 8.70
N ASN A 69 1.60 0.73 7.62
CA ASN A 69 1.13 -0.62 7.33
C ASN A 69 2.32 -1.56 7.47
N LEU A 70 2.12 -2.68 8.17
CA LEU A 70 3.11 -3.74 8.34
C LEU A 70 2.46 -5.02 7.84
N LEU A 71 2.89 -5.56 6.69
CA LEU A 71 2.20 -6.63 5.99
C LEU A 71 3.07 -7.88 5.92
N PHE A 72 2.47 -9.03 6.17
CA PHE A 72 3.12 -10.33 6.13
C PHE A 72 2.47 -11.21 5.06
N THR A 73 3.27 -11.60 4.07
CA THR A 73 2.77 -12.30 2.88
C THR A 73 3.34 -13.69 2.82
N ARG A 74 2.49 -14.70 2.60
CA ARG A 74 2.90 -16.10 2.55
C ARG A 74 2.21 -16.86 1.43
N GLY A 75 3.01 -17.56 0.60
CA GLY A 75 2.51 -18.51 -0.38
C GLY A 75 1.99 -19.80 0.27
N LEU A 76 0.85 -20.31 -0.20
CA LEU A 76 0.19 -21.49 0.36
C LEU A 76 0.51 -22.81 -0.36
N ALA A 77 1.08 -22.77 -1.56
CA ALA A 77 1.24 -23.95 -2.41
C ALA A 77 2.53 -23.92 -3.24
N SER A 78 3.70 -23.98 -2.58
CA SER A 78 4.97 -24.21 -3.27
C SER A 78 5.71 -25.43 -2.74
N ASP A 79 6.25 -26.23 -3.66
CA ASP A 79 7.10 -27.40 -3.43
C ASP A 79 8.46 -27.01 -2.79
N ARG A 80 8.73 -25.71 -2.67
CA ARG A 80 9.82 -25.09 -1.90
C ARG A 80 9.25 -24.49 -0.62
N GLU A 81 9.98 -24.59 0.49
CA GLU A 81 9.55 -24.08 1.79
C GLU A 81 8.98 -22.66 1.70
N PRO A 82 7.65 -22.46 1.90
CA PRO A 82 7.05 -21.16 1.79
C PRO A 82 7.47 -20.30 2.98
N GLY A 83 8.33 -19.32 2.70
CA GLY A 83 8.69 -18.26 3.63
C GLY A 83 7.56 -17.24 3.77
N THR A 84 7.52 -16.56 4.92
CA THR A 84 6.73 -15.34 5.08
C THR A 84 7.61 -14.15 4.73
N GLU A 85 7.16 -13.30 3.82
CA GLU A 85 7.79 -12.02 3.52
C GLU A 85 7.20 -10.94 4.43
N PHE A 86 8.01 -9.94 4.79
CA PHE A 86 7.58 -8.81 5.62
C PHE A 86 7.81 -7.50 4.88
N GLU A 87 6.72 -6.78 4.62
CA GLU A 87 6.72 -5.49 3.94
C GLU A 87 6.19 -4.40 4.87
N TYR A 88 6.61 -3.16 4.60
CA TYR A 88 6.06 -2.00 5.26
C TYR A 88 5.82 -0.87 4.27
N ALA A 89 4.76 -0.11 4.54
CA ALA A 89 4.47 1.14 3.86
C ALA A 89 4.12 2.19 4.91
N TRP A 90 4.68 3.38 4.77
CA TRP A 90 4.32 4.51 5.63
C TRP A 90 4.13 5.76 4.80
N GLN A 91 3.27 6.64 5.31
CA GLN A 91 3.10 7.97 4.76
C GLN A 91 2.90 8.97 5.88
N TRP A 92 3.36 10.20 5.63
CA TRP A 92 3.04 11.36 6.43
C TRP A 92 2.54 12.45 5.49
N LYS A 93 1.48 13.16 5.88
CA LYS A 93 0.98 14.29 5.12
C LYS A 93 0.47 15.41 6.01
N TRP A 94 0.62 16.63 5.51
CA TRP A 94 0.12 17.84 6.13
C TRP A 94 -1.19 18.30 5.47
N ARG A 95 -2.31 18.15 6.20
CA ARG A 95 -3.67 18.45 5.76
C ARG A 95 -4.02 19.91 6.02
N GLY A 96 -3.46 20.80 5.19
CA GLY A 96 -3.79 22.24 5.18
C GLY A 96 -4.75 22.63 4.05
N ASN A 97 -4.55 22.06 2.86
CA ASN A 97 -5.39 22.28 1.69
C ASN A 97 -5.79 20.92 1.12
N ALA A 98 -7.08 20.62 1.05
CA ALA A 98 -7.56 19.33 0.52
C ALA A 98 -7.15 19.09 -0.94
N LEU A 99 -6.89 20.14 -1.73
CA LEU A 99 -6.39 20.02 -3.10
C LEU A 99 -4.85 19.86 -3.15
N PHE A 100 -4.13 20.06 -2.06
CA PHE A 100 -2.69 19.87 -2.04
C PHE A 100 -2.18 19.69 -0.61
N GLU A 101 -1.98 18.45 -0.22
CA GLU A 101 -1.42 18.03 1.05
C GLU A 101 0.03 17.58 0.80
N PRO A 102 1.05 18.39 1.10
CA PRO A 102 2.44 17.97 0.96
C PRO A 102 2.77 16.90 2.01
N GLY A 103 3.67 15.99 1.67
CA GLY A 103 4.00 14.87 2.53
C GLY A 103 5.24 14.09 2.12
N LEU A 104 5.38 12.92 2.75
CA LEU A 104 6.43 11.95 2.52
C LEU A 104 5.80 10.57 2.40
N GLN A 105 6.41 9.71 1.60
CA GLN A 105 6.08 8.29 1.54
C GLN A 105 7.34 7.45 1.64
N GLY A 106 7.21 6.26 2.22
CA GLY A 106 8.23 5.24 2.18
C GLY A 106 7.64 3.84 2.10
N PHE A 107 8.35 2.98 1.39
CA PHE A 107 7.99 1.60 1.12
C PHE A 107 9.24 0.74 1.26
N GLY A 108 9.09 -0.46 1.80
CA GLY A 108 10.20 -1.39 1.85
C GLY A 108 9.76 -2.81 2.15
N SER A 109 10.71 -3.71 1.98
CA SER A 109 10.57 -5.13 2.30
C SER A 109 11.80 -5.56 3.08
N PHE A 110 11.57 -6.29 4.17
CA PHE A 110 12.63 -6.94 4.92
C PHE A 110 12.93 -8.37 4.42
N GLY A 111 12.30 -8.77 3.31
CA GLY A 111 12.40 -10.12 2.77
C GLY A 111 11.82 -11.16 3.73
N ARG A 112 12.40 -12.36 3.71
CA ARG A 112 11.86 -13.51 4.45
C ARG A 112 12.07 -13.38 5.97
N VAL A 113 10.98 -13.53 6.73
CA VAL A 113 11.00 -13.67 8.19
C VAL A 113 11.94 -14.80 8.60
N GLY A 114 12.82 -14.52 9.57
CA GLY A 114 13.94 -15.38 9.98
C GLY A 114 15.27 -15.05 9.31
N TYR A 115 15.27 -14.30 8.21
CA TYR A 115 16.46 -13.83 7.48
C TYR A 115 16.28 -12.36 7.07
N LEU A 116 15.79 -11.55 8.00
CA LEU A 116 15.43 -10.16 7.75
C LEU A 116 16.66 -9.35 7.33
N HIS A 117 16.53 -8.66 6.22
CA HIS A 117 17.48 -7.68 5.72
C HIS A 117 16.68 -6.64 4.94
N ALA A 118 17.14 -5.39 4.85
CA ALA A 118 16.46 -4.41 4.01
C ALA A 118 16.63 -4.78 2.52
N ALA A 119 15.75 -5.65 2.03
CA ALA A 119 15.74 -6.14 0.66
C ALA A 119 15.36 -4.99 -0.28
N GLU A 120 14.33 -4.24 0.09
CA GLU A 120 13.96 -2.99 -0.55
C GLU A 120 13.71 -1.90 0.50
N ASN A 121 14.12 -0.68 0.18
CA ASN A 121 13.71 0.52 0.89
C ASN A 121 13.80 1.72 -0.05
N LYS A 122 12.67 2.41 -0.21
CA LYS A 122 12.56 3.64 -0.99
C LYS A 122 11.70 4.64 -0.24
N LEU A 123 12.10 5.90 -0.25
CA LEU A 123 11.36 6.98 0.41
C LEU A 123 11.58 8.31 -0.29
N GLY A 124 10.66 9.25 -0.12
CA GLY A 124 10.81 10.57 -0.71
C GLY A 124 9.59 11.48 -0.57
N PRO A 125 9.68 12.69 -1.14
CA PRO A 125 8.58 13.64 -1.16
C PRO A 125 7.37 13.09 -1.91
N ALA A 126 6.20 13.41 -1.37
CA ALA A 126 4.91 13.10 -1.95
C ALA A 126 3.96 14.29 -1.82
N PHE A 127 2.89 14.29 -2.62
CA PHE A 127 1.74 15.14 -2.40
C PHE A 127 0.45 14.38 -2.65
N PHE A 128 -0.59 14.81 -1.95
CA PHE A 128 -1.90 14.19 -2.00
C PHE A 128 -2.95 15.25 -2.29
N GLY A 129 -4.07 14.83 -2.85
CA GLY A 129 -5.21 15.71 -3.02
C GLY A 129 -6.52 14.97 -3.16
N ARG A 130 -7.59 15.65 -2.77
CA ARG A 130 -8.98 15.24 -2.94
C ARG A 130 -9.78 16.42 -3.47
N ALA A 131 -10.24 16.33 -4.70
CA ALA A 131 -11.16 17.28 -5.31
C ALA A 131 -12.60 16.73 -5.24
N ALA A 132 -13.48 17.41 -4.50
CA ALA A 132 -14.91 17.10 -4.53
C ALA A 132 -15.51 17.54 -5.87
N LEU A 133 -16.21 16.63 -6.56
CA LEU A 133 -16.83 16.88 -7.86
C LEU A 133 -18.35 17.15 -7.76
N GLY A 134 -18.88 17.16 -6.53
CA GLY A 134 -20.30 17.29 -6.24
C GLY A 134 -21.11 16.02 -6.55
N ALA A 135 -22.32 15.94 -6.00
CA ALA A 135 -23.23 14.79 -6.13
C ALA A 135 -22.58 13.45 -5.72
N GLY A 136 -21.95 13.41 -4.54
CA GLY A 136 -21.35 12.17 -4.02
C GLY A 136 -20.11 11.70 -4.77
N ARG A 137 -19.46 12.56 -5.56
CA ARG A 137 -18.28 12.19 -6.36
C ARG A 137 -17.04 12.93 -5.89
N ALA A 138 -15.90 12.26 -5.94
CA ALA A 138 -14.61 12.87 -5.66
C ALA A 138 -13.51 12.28 -6.54
N LEU A 139 -12.48 13.07 -6.79
CA LEU A 139 -11.23 12.62 -7.37
C LEU A 139 -10.15 12.68 -6.29
N LYS A 140 -9.54 11.54 -5.95
CA LYS A 140 -8.34 11.50 -5.12
C LYS A 140 -7.11 11.28 -6.00
N TYR A 141 -6.00 11.88 -5.62
CA TYR A 141 -4.73 11.63 -6.27
C TYR A 141 -3.58 11.67 -5.27
N ASP A 142 -2.52 10.95 -5.63
CA ASP A 142 -1.28 10.81 -4.88
C ASP A 142 -0.13 10.73 -5.89
N ALA A 143 0.94 11.48 -5.66
CA ALA A 143 2.15 11.37 -6.44
C ALA A 143 3.39 11.43 -5.53
N ALA A 144 4.39 10.61 -5.83
CA ALA A 144 5.63 10.57 -5.07
C ALA A 144 6.85 10.40 -5.98
N LEU A 145 7.94 11.07 -5.60
CA LEU A 145 9.27 10.83 -6.13
C LEU A 145 10.11 10.15 -5.05
N LEU A 146 10.34 8.85 -5.21
CA LEU A 146 10.99 8.01 -4.21
C LEU A 146 12.44 7.73 -4.62
N PHE A 147 13.33 7.71 -3.64
CA PHE A 147 14.73 7.38 -3.82
C PHE A 147 15.05 6.08 -3.09
N GLY A 148 15.67 5.13 -3.79
CA GLY A 148 16.15 3.88 -3.19
C GLY A 148 17.31 4.15 -2.23
N THR A 149 17.32 3.49 -1.07
CA THR A 149 18.42 3.61 -0.09
C THR A 149 19.21 2.32 0.10
N VAL A 150 18.85 1.26 -0.62
CA VAL A 150 19.50 -0.05 -0.61
C VAL A 150 19.64 -0.55 -2.05
N ASN A 151 20.61 -1.43 -2.30
CA ASN A 151 20.90 -1.93 -3.65
C ASN A 151 19.76 -2.73 -4.28
N GLY A 152 18.82 -3.25 -3.49
CA GLY A 152 17.65 -3.96 -4.01
C GLY A 152 16.52 -3.04 -4.50
N SER A 153 16.62 -1.72 -4.29
CA SER A 153 15.61 -0.77 -4.74
C SER A 153 16.05 0.00 -5.99
N PRO A 154 15.13 0.35 -6.90
CA PRO A 154 15.43 1.30 -7.97
C PRO A 154 15.94 2.63 -7.42
N ASP A 155 16.97 3.21 -8.05
CA ASP A 155 17.56 4.49 -7.63
C ASP A 155 16.50 5.60 -7.50
N ARG A 156 15.54 5.63 -8.43
CA ARG A 156 14.44 6.58 -8.48
C ARG A 156 13.17 5.92 -8.97
N THR A 157 12.07 6.14 -8.26
CA THR A 157 10.72 5.70 -8.65
C THR A 157 9.78 6.89 -8.68
N LEU A 158 9.09 7.10 -9.80
CA LEU A 158 7.97 8.03 -9.88
C LEU A 158 6.66 7.24 -9.74
N ARG A 159 5.87 7.57 -8.73
CA ARG A 159 4.55 6.96 -8.48
C ARG A 159 3.46 8.00 -8.67
N PHE A 160 2.37 7.61 -9.31
CA PHE A 160 1.15 8.40 -9.44
C PHE A 160 -0.07 7.49 -9.35
N GLN A 161 -1.04 7.87 -8.52
CA GLN A 161 -2.31 7.17 -8.33
C GLN A 161 -3.46 8.18 -8.46
N LEU A 162 -4.52 7.74 -9.13
CA LEU A 162 -5.74 8.50 -9.35
C LEU A 162 -6.93 7.61 -9.07
N GLU A 163 -7.78 8.04 -8.14
CA GLU A 163 -9.01 7.32 -7.77
C GLU A 163 -10.21 8.21 -8.01
N TYR A 164 -11.24 7.64 -8.62
CA TYR A 164 -12.54 8.29 -8.76
C TYR A 164 -13.53 7.58 -7.84
N GLU A 165 -14.08 8.33 -6.90
CA GLU A 165 -15.09 7.86 -5.96
C GLU A 165 -16.49 8.26 -6.43
N PHE A 166 -17.43 7.32 -6.27
CA PHE A 166 -18.85 7.50 -6.50
C PHE A 166 -19.60 6.75 -5.39
N PHE A 167 -20.56 7.44 -4.76
CA PHE A 167 -21.44 6.92 -3.72
C PHE A 167 -22.89 6.99 -4.16
#